data_AF-A0A1I1I2D4-F1
#
_entry.id   AF-A0A1I1I2D4-F1
#
_cell.length_a   1.000
_cell.length_b   1.000
_cell.length_c   1.000
_cell.angle_alpha   90.00
_cell.angle_beta   90.00
_cell.angle_gamma   90.00
#
_symmetry.space_group_name_H-M   'P 1'
#
loop_
_entity.id
_entity.type
_entity.pdbx_description
1 polymer ?
#
loop_
_entity_poly.entity_id
_entity_poly.type
_entity_poly.pdbx_seq_one_letter_code
_entity_poly.pdbx_strand_id
1 'polypeptide(L)'
;MKENLKYIVKLSSVALFSFLKINILATFSTVVVAIMGFILLTKNIDAGHSAHTSAIPFLILTFFARPVGSILWYLVCIGSPFLFFALGNKYILQKLSHKIITEKSENLINPLLDRILEKFKAKQPNVLRTAGDFSLEKLKLIQDIKTDKAENKWLRKIIVFGLQKVQLDDVDFNQENQSFTNIIKVKTIQSLENISQPSRKLIWMLIAIQWIILVFIWLTKY
;
A
#
# COMPACT_ATOMS: atom_id res chain seq x y z
N MET A 1 30.46 3.23 3.55
CA MET A 1 29.52 2.40 4.33
C MET A 1 28.70 3.19 5.37
N LYS A 2 29.31 4.01 6.25
CA LYS A 2 28.59 4.77 7.29
C LYS A 2 27.52 5.72 6.72
N GLU A 3 27.79 6.38 5.59
CA GLU A 3 26.83 7.30 4.96
C GLU A 3 25.60 6.60 4.38
N ASN A 4 25.78 5.46 3.71
CA ASN A 4 24.66 4.67 3.17
C ASN A 4 23.79 4.12 4.30
N LEU A 5 24.39 3.68 5.41
CA LEU A 5 23.67 3.23 6.58
C LEU A 5 22.90 4.38 7.25
N LYS A 6 23.51 5.56 7.42
CA LYS A 6 22.85 6.77 7.93
C LYS A 6 21.67 7.19 7.04
N TYR A 7 21.83 7.09 5.72
CA TYR A 7 20.77 7.40 4.77
C TYR A 7 19.62 6.38 4.85
N ILE A 8 19.92 5.08 4.96
CA ILE A 8 18.91 4.03 5.14
C ILE A 8 18.12 4.21 6.44
N VAL A 9 18.78 4.61 7.54
CA VAL A 9 18.12 4.95 8.81
C VAL A 9 17.22 6.17 8.64
N LYS A 10 17.70 7.23 7.99
CA LYS A 10 16.90 8.42 7.65
C LYS A 10 15.68 8.05 6.81
N LEU A 11 15.85 7.13 5.85
CA LEU A 11 14.77 6.65 5.00
C LEU A 11 13.69 5.91 5.81
N SER A 12 14.13 5.02 6.69
CA SER A 12 13.26 4.26 7.58
C SER A 12 12.49 5.18 8.54
N SER A 13 13.14 6.20 9.09
CA SER A 13 12.50 7.23 9.93
C SER A 13 11.44 8.02 9.15
N VAL A 14 11.75 8.47 7.93
CA VAL A 14 10.78 9.17 7.06
C VAL A 14 9.59 8.27 6.73
N ALA A 15 9.83 6.98 6.49
CA ALA A 15 8.78 5.99 6.23
C ALA A 15 7.85 5.85 7.44
N LEU A 16 8.41 5.61 8.62
CA LEU A 16 7.67 5.44 9.87
C LEU A 16 6.88 6.70 10.22
N PHE A 17 7.50 7.88 10.16
CA PHE A 17 6.83 9.12 10.48
C PHE A 17 5.68 9.42 9.51
N SER A 18 5.88 9.15 8.22
CA SER A 18 4.82 9.31 7.22
C SER A 18 3.69 8.30 7.40
N PHE A 19 4.02 7.05 7.76
CA PHE A 19 3.04 6.01 8.09
C PHE A 19 2.20 6.40 9.30
N LEU A 20 2.84 6.80 10.39
CA LEU A 20 2.18 7.20 11.62
C LEU A 20 1.29 8.41 11.36
N LYS A 21 1.79 9.45 10.69
CA LYS A 21 0.99 10.65 10.41
C LYS A 21 -0.30 10.34 9.65
N ILE A 22 -0.24 9.46 8.65
CA ILE A 22 -1.43 9.10 7.84
C ILE A 22 -2.36 8.19 8.62
N ASN A 23 -1.85 7.14 9.26
CA ASN A 23 -2.69 6.19 9.98
C ASN A 23 -3.31 6.82 11.23
N ILE A 24 -2.60 7.68 11.97
CA ILE A 24 -3.17 8.37 13.13
C ILE A 24 -4.35 9.25 12.69
N LEU A 25 -4.20 10.05 11.64
CA LEU A 25 -5.27 10.91 11.13
C LEU A 25 -6.49 10.08 10.67
N ALA A 26 -6.23 9.00 9.94
CA ALA A 26 -7.27 8.13 9.41
C ALA A 26 -7.99 7.33 10.50
N THR A 27 -7.24 6.78 11.46
CA THR A 27 -7.79 6.09 12.63
C THR A 27 -8.61 7.04 13.49
N PHE A 28 -8.10 8.27 13.73
CA PHE A 28 -8.85 9.28 14.47
C PHE A 28 -10.19 9.59 13.80
N SER A 29 -10.20 9.84 12.48
CA SER A 29 -11.44 10.04 11.71
C SER A 29 -12.39 8.83 11.84
N THR A 30 -11.86 7.62 11.69
CA THR A 30 -12.65 6.39 11.77
C THR A 30 -13.26 6.18 13.15
N VAL A 31 -12.50 6.44 14.23
CA VAL A 31 -12.99 6.31 15.62
C VAL A 31 -14.10 7.34 15.88
N VAL A 32 -13.90 8.58 15.44
CA VAL A 32 -14.90 9.65 15.60
C VAL A 32 -16.20 9.31 14.86
N VAL A 33 -16.10 8.87 13.61
CA VAL A 33 -17.26 8.43 12.81
C VAL A 33 -17.91 7.17 13.41
N ALA A 34 -17.12 6.24 13.94
CA ALA A 34 -17.62 5.04 14.60
C ALA A 34 -18.46 5.40 15.84
N ILE A 35 -17.93 6.22 16.74
CA ILE A 35 -18.63 6.63 17.97
C ILE A 35 -19.89 7.42 17.63
N MET A 36 -19.78 8.44 16.77
CA MET A 36 -20.94 9.26 16.40
C MET A 36 -22.00 8.44 15.66
N GLY A 37 -21.59 7.57 14.73
CA GLY A 37 -22.50 6.69 14.00
C GLY A 37 -23.23 5.72 14.93
N PHE A 38 -22.52 5.16 15.92
CA PHE A 38 -23.13 4.29 16.94
C PHE A 38 -24.19 5.04 17.76
N ILE A 39 -23.89 6.24 18.25
CA ILE A 39 -24.85 7.07 19.00
C ILE A 39 -26.07 7.39 18.12
N LEU A 40 -25.86 7.74 16.85
CA LEU A 40 -26.95 8.05 15.94
C LEU A 40 -27.85 6.86 15.69
N LEU A 41 -27.29 5.68 15.43
CA LEU A 41 -28.04 4.45 15.14
C LEU A 41 -28.83 3.94 16.35
N THR A 42 -28.30 4.12 17.55
CA THR A 42 -28.90 3.65 18.81
C THR A 42 -29.89 4.64 19.42
N LYS A 43 -29.88 5.90 18.96
CA LYS A 43 -30.82 6.92 19.42
C LYS A 43 -32.26 6.49 19.16
N ASN A 44 -33.09 6.53 20.22
CA ASN A 44 -34.50 6.13 20.25
C ASN A 44 -34.75 4.61 20.11
N ILE A 45 -33.72 3.79 20.28
CA ILE A 45 -33.90 2.35 20.53
C ILE A 45 -34.06 2.19 22.04
N ASP A 46 -35.22 1.72 22.50
CA ASP A 46 -35.47 1.53 23.93
C ASP A 46 -34.48 0.50 24.51
N ALA A 47 -33.64 0.98 25.43
CA ALA A 47 -32.67 0.15 26.15
C ALA A 47 -33.33 -0.82 27.17
N GLY A 48 -34.65 -0.77 27.29
CA GLY A 48 -35.46 -1.38 28.36
C GLY A 48 -35.41 -2.91 28.45
N HIS A 49 -34.90 -3.61 27.43
CA HIS A 49 -34.65 -5.05 27.47
C HIS A 49 -33.18 -5.42 27.22
N SER A 50 -32.32 -4.43 26.98
CA SER A 50 -30.96 -4.65 26.46
C SER A 50 -29.82 -4.37 27.45
N ALA A 51 -30.13 -3.89 28.66
CA ALA A 51 -29.12 -3.58 29.69
C ALA A 51 -28.32 -4.83 30.16
N HIS A 52 -28.83 -6.03 29.91
CA HIS A 52 -28.15 -7.31 30.20
C HIS A 52 -27.70 -8.06 28.94
N THR A 53 -27.95 -7.52 27.75
CA THR A 53 -27.57 -8.18 26.52
C THR A 53 -26.14 -7.83 26.16
N SER A 54 -25.35 -8.81 25.76
CA SER A 54 -23.98 -8.59 25.32
C SER A 54 -23.92 -7.64 24.12
N ALA A 55 -22.76 -7.05 23.86
CA ALA A 55 -22.58 -6.06 22.80
C ALA A 55 -23.00 -6.57 21.40
N ILE A 56 -22.93 -7.88 21.16
CA ILE A 56 -23.19 -8.49 19.86
C ILE A 56 -24.70 -8.46 19.50
N PRO A 57 -25.63 -8.98 20.32
CA PRO A 57 -27.06 -8.83 20.07
C PRO A 57 -27.54 -7.37 19.94
N PHE A 58 -26.94 -6.45 20.70
CA PHE A 58 -27.27 -5.04 20.59
C PHE A 58 -26.89 -4.45 19.23
N LEU A 59 -25.71 -4.82 18.70
CA LEU A 59 -25.31 -4.48 17.34
C LEU A 59 -26.27 -5.09 16.30
N ILE A 60 -26.67 -6.35 16.45
CA ILE A 60 -27.64 -6.98 15.54
C ILE A 60 -28.98 -6.22 15.55
N LEU A 61 -29.42 -5.73 16.72
CA LEU A 61 -30.66 -4.96 16.82
C LEU A 61 -30.59 -3.61 16.06
N THR A 62 -29.41 -2.96 16.03
CA THR A 62 -29.23 -1.76 15.20
C THR A 62 -29.42 -2.03 13.71
N PHE A 63 -29.04 -3.22 13.24
CA PHE A 63 -29.28 -3.64 11.85
C PHE A 63 -30.77 -3.81 11.56
N PHE A 64 -31.54 -4.46 12.44
CA PHE A 64 -32.98 -4.61 12.23
C PHE A 64 -33.73 -3.27 12.32
N ALA A 65 -33.31 -2.39 13.23
CA ALA A 65 -33.92 -1.08 13.39
C ALA A 65 -33.61 -0.14 12.21
N ARG A 66 -32.37 -0.16 11.71
CA ARG A 66 -31.88 0.74 10.65
C ARG A 66 -30.89 0.01 9.74
N PRO A 67 -31.38 -0.81 8.79
CA PRO A 67 -30.52 -1.72 8.02
C PRO A 67 -29.51 -0.99 7.15
N VAL A 68 -29.95 0.03 6.40
CA VAL A 68 -29.07 0.78 5.49
C VAL A 68 -27.96 1.49 6.26
N GLY A 69 -28.33 2.28 7.29
CA GLY A 69 -27.35 3.01 8.10
C GLY A 69 -26.36 2.09 8.82
N SER A 70 -26.84 0.95 9.32
CA SER A 70 -25.99 -0.03 10.00
C SER A 70 -25.00 -0.72 9.06
N ILE A 71 -25.41 -1.12 7.85
CA ILE A 71 -24.50 -1.70 6.83
C ILE A 71 -23.37 -0.72 6.51
N LEU A 72 -23.74 0.53 6.21
CA LEU A 72 -22.79 1.59 5.89
C LEU A 72 -21.82 1.86 7.05
N TRP A 73 -22.33 1.86 8.28
CA TRP A 73 -21.51 2.02 9.48
C TRP A 73 -20.54 0.85 9.70
N TYR A 74 -20.97 -0.40 9.55
CA TYR A 74 -20.09 -1.57 9.64
C TYR A 74 -18.99 -1.56 8.57
N LEU A 75 -19.34 -1.18 7.33
CA LEU A 75 -18.37 -1.02 6.25
C LEU A 75 -17.31 0.02 6.61
N VAL A 76 -17.70 1.13 7.23
CA VAL A 76 -16.75 2.15 7.69
C VAL A 76 -15.87 1.57 8.81
N CYS A 77 -16.45 0.95 9.84
CA CYS A 77 -15.72 0.46 11.00
C CYS A 77 -14.71 -0.65 10.66
N ILE A 78 -15.09 -1.59 9.78
CA ILE A 78 -14.26 -2.75 9.45
C ILE A 78 -13.40 -2.49 8.20
N GLY A 79 -14.00 -1.89 7.16
CA GLY A 79 -13.35 -1.69 5.87
C GLY A 79 -12.32 -0.55 5.87
N SER A 80 -12.63 0.57 6.55
CA SER A 80 -11.75 1.74 6.51
C SER A 80 -10.35 1.48 7.09
N PRO A 81 -10.19 0.82 8.27
CA PRO A 81 -8.86 0.51 8.80
C PRO A 81 -7.99 -0.27 7.80
N PHE A 82 -8.58 -1.26 7.12
CA PHE A 82 -7.87 -2.05 6.11
C PHE A 82 -7.45 -1.20 4.90
N LEU A 83 -8.38 -0.39 4.37
CA LEU A 83 -8.12 0.48 3.22
C LEU A 83 -7.07 1.54 3.54
N PHE A 84 -7.13 2.17 4.72
CA PHE A 84 -6.13 3.16 5.14
C PHE A 84 -4.75 2.55 5.34
N PHE A 85 -4.67 1.33 5.89
CA PHE A 85 -3.40 0.62 6.00
C PHE A 85 -2.82 0.31 4.61
N ALA A 86 -3.62 -0.17 3.67
CA ALA A 86 -3.20 -0.48 2.30
C ALA A 86 -2.74 0.78 1.54
N LEU A 87 -3.54 1.85 1.57
CA LEU A 87 -3.24 3.11 0.89
C LEU A 87 -2.08 3.86 1.54
N GLY A 88 -1.98 3.81 2.87
CA GLY A 88 -0.84 4.36 3.62
C GLY A 88 0.47 3.69 3.21
N ASN A 89 0.48 2.35 3.14
CA ASN A 89 1.63 1.60 2.64
C ASN A 89 1.99 1.98 1.20
N LYS A 90 1.01 2.07 0.30
CA LYS A 90 1.23 2.49 -1.09
C LYS A 90 1.84 3.89 -1.16
N TYR A 91 1.28 4.85 -0.41
CA TYR A 91 1.77 6.23 -0.38
C TYR A 91 3.22 6.32 0.12
N ILE A 92 3.58 5.56 1.15
CA ILE A 92 4.96 5.54 1.66
C ILE A 92 5.90 5.00 0.59
N LEU A 93 5.54 3.90 -0.09
CA LEU A 93 6.37 3.35 -1.15
C LEU A 93 6.58 4.37 -2.27
N GLN A 94 5.55 5.11 -2.68
CA GLN A 94 5.69 6.21 -3.65
C GLN A 94 6.65 7.29 -3.14
N LYS A 95 6.42 7.80 -1.92
CA LYS A 95 7.24 8.85 -1.32
C LYS A 95 8.70 8.43 -1.14
N LEU A 96 8.95 7.20 -0.74
CA LEU A 96 10.30 6.66 -0.60
C LEU A 96 10.96 6.47 -1.95
N SER A 97 10.23 5.92 -2.94
CA SER A 97 10.74 5.76 -4.30
C SER A 97 11.17 7.11 -4.87
N HIS A 98 10.31 8.13 -4.76
CA HIS A 98 10.64 9.50 -5.16
C HIS A 98 11.92 9.99 -4.51
N LYS A 99 11.98 9.90 -3.18
CA LYS A 99 13.13 10.38 -2.43
C LYS A 99 14.42 9.69 -2.83
N ILE A 100 14.40 8.36 -2.98
CA ILE A 100 15.62 7.63 -3.34
C ILE A 100 16.04 7.94 -4.78
N ILE A 101 15.10 7.99 -5.72
CA ILE A 101 15.42 8.29 -7.11
C ILE A 101 16.03 9.69 -7.22
N THR A 102 15.39 10.69 -6.64
CA THR A 102 15.84 12.08 -6.73
C THR A 102 17.15 12.33 -5.98
N GLU A 103 17.36 11.72 -4.81
CA GLU A 103 18.53 12.04 -3.96
C GLU A 103 19.72 11.09 -4.14
N LYS A 104 19.50 9.80 -4.46
CA LYS A 104 20.56 8.76 -4.46
C LYS A 104 20.31 7.57 -5.41
N SER A 105 19.65 7.75 -6.56
CA SER A 105 19.38 6.64 -7.51
C SER A 105 20.67 5.90 -7.92
N GLU A 106 21.66 6.66 -8.38
CA GLU A 106 22.93 6.14 -8.91
C GLU A 106 23.77 5.42 -7.84
N ASN A 107 23.67 5.87 -6.59
CA ASN A 107 24.50 5.37 -5.49
C ASN A 107 23.83 4.26 -4.67
N LEU A 108 22.51 4.06 -4.79
CA LEU A 108 21.76 3.09 -3.99
C LEU A 108 20.87 2.15 -4.80
N ILE A 109 20.12 2.64 -5.78
CA ILE A 109 19.18 1.80 -6.55
C ILE A 109 19.93 1.01 -7.62
N ASN A 110 20.77 1.69 -8.41
CA ASN A 110 21.55 1.07 -9.48
C ASN A 110 22.44 -0.07 -8.97
N PRO A 111 23.36 0.14 -8.01
CA PRO A 111 24.25 -0.94 -7.54
C PRO A 111 23.50 -2.08 -6.86
N LEU A 112 22.34 -1.81 -6.25
CA LEU A 112 21.53 -2.83 -5.59
C LEU A 112 20.76 -3.67 -6.62
N LEU A 113 20.20 -3.03 -7.65
CA LEU A 113 19.61 -3.73 -8.80
C LEU A 113 20.66 -4.59 -9.50
N ASP A 114 21.87 -4.07 -9.74
CA ASP A 114 22.95 -4.81 -10.38
C ASP A 114 23.30 -6.06 -9.56
N ARG A 115 23.53 -5.92 -8.25
CA ARG A 115 23.82 -7.05 -7.36
C ARG A 115 22.68 -8.09 -7.35
N ILE A 116 21.42 -7.66 -7.32
CA ILE A 116 20.26 -8.56 -7.33
C ILE A 116 20.20 -9.33 -8.66
N LEU A 117 20.37 -8.63 -9.78
CA LEU A 117 20.25 -9.22 -11.10
C LEU A 117 21.44 -10.14 -11.41
N GLU A 118 22.64 -9.82 -10.93
CA GLU A 118 23.81 -10.71 -10.99
C GLU A 118 23.59 -11.98 -10.18
N LYS A 119 23.11 -11.87 -8.92
CA LYS A 119 22.75 -13.04 -8.10
C LYS A 119 21.69 -13.90 -8.77
N PHE A 120 20.70 -13.28 -9.41
CA PHE A 120 19.64 -13.98 -10.11
C PHE A 120 20.19 -14.71 -11.35
N LYS A 121 20.99 -14.04 -12.17
CA LYS A 121 21.67 -14.64 -13.33
C LYS A 121 22.60 -15.77 -12.94
N ALA A 122 23.30 -15.65 -11.81
CA ALA A 122 24.18 -16.71 -11.29
C ALA A 122 23.39 -17.97 -10.86
N LYS A 123 22.16 -17.81 -10.37
CA LYS A 123 21.26 -18.93 -10.03
C LYS A 123 20.55 -19.52 -11.24
N GLN A 124 20.28 -18.69 -12.26
CA GLN A 124 19.55 -19.07 -13.47
C GLN A 124 20.33 -18.57 -14.70
N PRO A 125 21.35 -19.31 -15.19
CA PRO A 125 22.16 -18.88 -16.33
C PRO A 125 21.37 -18.84 -17.65
N ASN A 126 20.30 -19.63 -17.77
CA ASN A 126 19.40 -19.67 -18.93
C ASN A 126 18.21 -18.71 -18.78
N VAL A 127 18.45 -17.41 -18.53
CA VAL A 127 17.36 -16.42 -18.61
C VAL A 127 16.99 -16.25 -20.09
N LEU A 128 15.93 -16.92 -20.52
CA LEU A 128 15.54 -17.10 -21.93
C LEU A 128 14.99 -15.82 -22.58
N ARG A 129 15.10 -15.79 -23.91
CA ARG A 129 14.91 -14.64 -24.82
C ARG A 129 13.45 -14.36 -25.22
N THR A 130 12.48 -15.07 -24.65
CA THR A 130 11.06 -15.02 -25.07
C THR A 130 10.17 -14.24 -24.10
N ALA A 131 9.17 -13.52 -24.62
CA ALA A 131 8.24 -12.68 -23.83
C ALA A 131 7.44 -13.43 -22.74
N GLY A 132 7.00 -14.66 -23.05
CA GLY A 132 6.26 -15.52 -22.10
C GLY A 132 7.12 -15.98 -20.92
N ASP A 133 8.38 -16.32 -21.20
CA ASP A 133 9.35 -16.68 -20.17
C ASP A 133 9.70 -15.47 -19.30
N PHE A 134 9.76 -14.28 -19.89
CA PHE A 134 10.12 -13.05 -19.19
C PHE A 134 9.17 -12.72 -18.03
N SER A 135 7.87 -12.91 -18.20
CA SER A 135 6.89 -12.68 -17.12
C SER A 135 7.05 -13.66 -15.96
N LEU A 136 7.36 -14.93 -16.26
CA LEU A 136 7.66 -15.95 -15.26
C LEU A 136 8.98 -15.66 -14.55
N GLU A 137 10.02 -15.28 -15.29
CA GLU A 137 11.33 -14.91 -14.76
C GLU A 137 11.24 -13.65 -13.88
N LYS A 138 10.43 -12.67 -14.26
CA LYS A 138 10.10 -11.50 -13.45
C LYS A 138 9.45 -11.90 -12.12
N LEU A 139 8.51 -12.85 -12.13
CA LEU A 139 7.86 -13.33 -10.91
C LEU A 139 8.85 -14.07 -10.00
N LYS A 140 9.70 -14.94 -10.56
CA LYS A 140 10.77 -15.63 -9.82
C LYS A 140 11.75 -14.61 -9.21
N LEU A 141 12.16 -13.61 -9.98
CA LEU A 141 13.02 -12.52 -9.50
C LEU A 141 12.37 -11.77 -8.33
N ILE A 142 11.09 -11.42 -8.42
CA ILE A 142 10.36 -10.77 -7.32
C ILE A 142 10.34 -11.68 -6.08
N GLN A 143 10.14 -12.99 -6.25
CA GLN A 143 10.12 -13.95 -5.14
C GLN A 143 11.49 -14.10 -4.49
N ASP A 144 12.56 -14.18 -5.28
CA ASP A 144 13.93 -14.23 -4.80
C ASP A 144 14.28 -12.97 -4.00
N ILE A 145 13.93 -11.80 -4.53
CA ILE A 145 14.14 -10.52 -3.84
C ILE A 145 13.38 -10.51 -2.52
N LYS A 146 12.11 -10.95 -2.50
CA LYS A 146 11.29 -11.00 -1.26
C LYS A 146 11.89 -11.94 -0.20
N THR A 147 12.53 -13.01 -0.62
CA THR A 147 13.08 -14.05 0.26
C THR A 147 14.48 -13.70 0.76
N ASP A 148 15.27 -12.97 -0.02
CA ASP A 148 16.61 -12.50 0.38
C ASP A 148 16.52 -11.53 1.57
N LYS A 149 17.09 -11.93 2.71
CA LYS A 149 17.16 -11.14 3.95
C LYS A 149 18.43 -10.29 4.05
N ALA A 150 19.38 -10.45 3.13
CA ALA A 150 20.66 -9.74 3.17
C ALA A 150 20.53 -8.23 2.94
N GLU A 151 19.44 -7.79 2.28
CA GLU A 151 19.22 -6.39 1.91
C GLU A 151 18.18 -5.71 2.82
N ASN A 152 18.23 -4.37 2.89
CA ASN A 152 17.31 -3.59 3.72
C ASN A 152 15.84 -3.79 3.30
N LYS A 153 14.96 -4.02 4.29
CA LYS A 153 13.52 -4.28 4.08
C LYS A 153 12.81 -3.21 3.23
N TRP A 154 13.16 -1.93 3.38
CA TRP A 154 12.55 -0.84 2.61
C TRP A 154 13.08 -0.74 1.19
N LEU A 155 14.40 -0.87 0.99
CA LEU A 155 15.00 -0.90 -0.35
C LEU A 155 14.44 -2.07 -1.17
N ARG A 156 14.36 -3.23 -0.55
CA ARG A 156 13.71 -4.42 -1.13
C ARG A 156 12.26 -4.16 -1.54
N LYS A 157 11.47 -3.54 -0.65
CA LYS A 157 10.07 -3.20 -0.95
C LYS A 157 9.95 -2.21 -2.11
N ILE A 158 10.84 -1.24 -2.21
CA ILE A 158 10.86 -0.24 -3.29
C ILE A 158 11.17 -0.93 -4.62
N ILE A 159 12.19 -1.78 -4.67
CA ILE A 159 12.55 -2.51 -5.89
C ILE A 159 11.43 -3.45 -6.32
N VAL A 160 10.85 -4.22 -5.39
CA VAL A 160 9.68 -5.07 -5.68
C VAL A 160 8.51 -4.22 -6.18
N PHE A 161 8.27 -3.05 -5.59
CA PHE A 161 7.20 -2.15 -6.01
C PHE A 161 7.41 -1.63 -7.43
N GLY A 162 8.64 -1.26 -7.79
CA GLY A 162 9.03 -0.89 -9.16
C GLY A 162 8.84 -2.04 -10.13
N LEU A 163 9.42 -3.21 -9.83
CA LEU A 163 9.31 -4.42 -10.66
C LEU A 163 7.86 -4.83 -10.90
N GLN A 164 7.02 -4.86 -9.86
CA GLN A 164 5.60 -5.21 -10.00
C GLN A 164 4.84 -4.32 -10.98
N LYS A 165 5.34 -3.11 -11.23
CA LYS A 165 4.72 -2.11 -12.08
C LYS A 165 5.32 -1.99 -13.48
N VAL A 166 6.41 -2.70 -13.75
CA VAL A 166 6.96 -2.85 -15.10
C VAL A 166 5.94 -3.57 -16.00
N GLN A 167 5.48 -2.90 -17.04
CA GLN A 167 4.77 -3.50 -18.18
C GLN A 167 5.78 -3.88 -19.25
N LEU A 168 5.57 -5.06 -19.85
CA LEU A 168 6.46 -5.65 -20.86
C LEU A 168 5.85 -5.61 -22.27
N ASP A 169 4.69 -4.97 -22.37
CA ASP A 169 3.85 -4.95 -23.57
C ASP A 169 4.56 -4.24 -24.74
N ASP A 170 5.49 -3.33 -24.45
CA ASP A 170 6.25 -2.53 -25.43
C ASP A 170 7.70 -3.01 -25.63
N VAL A 171 8.07 -4.21 -25.17
CA VAL A 171 9.46 -4.70 -25.30
C VAL A 171 9.57 -5.56 -26.55
N ASP A 172 10.36 -5.10 -27.52
CA ASP A 172 10.71 -5.88 -28.70
C ASP A 172 11.83 -6.88 -28.35
N PHE A 173 11.42 -8.11 -28.01
CA PHE A 173 12.32 -9.21 -27.65
C PHE A 173 13.15 -9.75 -28.83
N ASN A 174 12.87 -9.32 -30.07
CA ASN A 174 13.57 -9.78 -31.26
C ASN A 174 14.89 -9.03 -31.52
N GLN A 175 15.22 -8.01 -30.73
CA GLN A 175 16.50 -7.30 -30.87
C GLN A 175 17.64 -8.10 -30.23
N GLU A 176 18.60 -8.53 -31.05
CA GLU A 176 19.65 -9.52 -30.74
C GLU A 176 20.60 -9.21 -29.56
N ASN A 177 20.50 -8.03 -28.94
CA ASN A 177 21.46 -7.56 -27.91
C ASN A 177 20.81 -7.00 -26.63
N GLN A 178 19.50 -7.18 -26.42
CA GLN A 178 18.86 -6.73 -25.18
C GLN A 178 18.89 -7.84 -24.12
N SER A 179 19.78 -7.72 -23.13
CA SER A 179 19.79 -8.65 -21.99
C SER A 179 18.59 -8.41 -21.06
N PHE A 180 17.96 -9.49 -20.59
CA PHE A 180 16.88 -9.45 -19.59
C PHE A 180 17.20 -8.51 -18.43
N THR A 181 18.44 -8.59 -17.94
CA THR A 181 19.00 -7.76 -16.87
C THR A 181 18.91 -6.26 -17.18
N ASN A 182 19.30 -5.84 -18.39
CA ASN A 182 19.27 -4.43 -18.77
C ASN A 182 17.84 -3.92 -18.95
N ILE A 183 16.97 -4.70 -19.60
CA ILE A 183 15.55 -4.34 -19.78
C ILE A 183 14.87 -4.15 -18.42
N ILE A 184 15.05 -5.13 -17.52
CA ILE A 184 14.49 -5.07 -16.16
C ILE A 184 15.01 -3.85 -15.40
N LYS A 185 16.32 -3.57 -15.45
CA LYS A 185 16.91 -2.43 -14.74
C LYS A 185 16.31 -1.11 -15.21
N VAL A 186 16.32 -0.87 -16.52
CA VAL A 186 15.82 0.39 -17.12
C VAL A 186 14.32 0.55 -16.86
N LYS A 187 13.51 -0.47 -17.17
CA LYS A 187 12.06 -0.41 -16.96
C LYS A 187 11.70 -0.24 -15.47
N THR A 188 12.46 -0.84 -14.56
CA THR A 188 12.22 -0.70 -13.11
C THR A 188 12.47 0.73 -12.64
N ILE A 189 13.58 1.34 -13.07
CA ILE A 189 13.90 2.74 -12.74
C ILE A 189 12.85 3.68 -13.32
N GLN A 190 12.51 3.51 -14.60
CA GLN A 190 11.49 4.31 -15.28
C GLN A 190 10.11 4.16 -14.61
N SER A 191 9.73 2.94 -14.22
CA SER A 191 8.49 2.69 -13.48
C SER A 191 8.51 3.35 -12.10
N LEU A 192 9.64 3.31 -11.39
CA LEU A 192 9.78 3.99 -10.12
C LEU A 192 9.66 5.51 -10.29
N GLU A 193 10.27 6.11 -11.32
CA GLU A 193 10.16 7.54 -11.65
C GLU A 193 8.71 7.95 -11.92
N ASN A 194 8.03 7.23 -12.82
CA ASN A 194 6.65 7.51 -13.21
C ASN A 194 5.66 7.41 -12.05
N ILE A 195 5.88 6.46 -11.13
CA ILE A 195 4.94 6.17 -10.03
C ILE A 195 5.31 6.95 -8.76
N SER A 196 6.49 7.59 -8.76
CA SER A 196 7.05 8.23 -7.58
C SER A 196 6.23 9.40 -7.06
N GLN A 197 5.38 10.04 -7.88
CA GLN A 197 4.58 11.19 -7.43
C GLN A 197 3.64 10.79 -6.26
N PRO A 198 3.93 11.21 -5.02
CA PRO A 198 3.21 10.72 -3.87
C PRO A 198 1.86 11.46 -3.76
N SER A 199 0.76 10.76 -4.02
CA SER A 199 -0.59 11.35 -3.96
C SER A 199 -1.31 10.96 -2.67
N ARG A 200 -1.82 11.95 -1.95
CA ARG A 200 -2.72 11.74 -0.78
C ARG A 200 -4.20 11.78 -1.14
N LYS A 201 -4.55 11.99 -2.42
CA LYS A 201 -5.93 12.25 -2.85
C LYS A 201 -6.89 11.13 -2.42
N LEU A 202 -6.51 9.87 -2.61
CA LEU A 202 -7.34 8.72 -2.24
C LEU A 202 -7.57 8.61 -0.73
N ILE A 203 -6.58 8.98 0.08
CA ILE A 203 -6.72 8.97 1.55
C ILE A 203 -7.73 10.04 1.98
N TRP A 204 -7.61 11.25 1.44
CA TRP A 204 -8.56 12.33 1.70
C TRP A 204 -9.97 12.03 1.20
N MET A 205 -10.08 11.38 0.04
CA MET A 205 -11.36 10.94 -0.51
C MET A 205 -12.04 9.91 0.40
N LEU A 206 -11.30 8.93 0.93
CA LEU A 206 -11.86 7.99 1.89
C LEU A 206 -12.32 8.67 3.18
N ILE A 207 -11.53 9.60 3.73
CA ILE A 207 -11.96 10.40 4.88
C ILE A 207 -13.27 11.11 4.56
N ALA A 208 -13.34 11.82 3.42
CA ALA A 208 -14.56 12.51 3.01
C ALA A 208 -15.77 11.57 2.90
N ILE A 209 -15.59 10.37 2.33
CA ILE A 209 -16.63 9.34 2.25
C ILE A 209 -17.13 8.93 3.64
N GLN A 210 -16.24 8.74 4.63
CA GLN A 210 -16.67 8.41 6.00
C GLN A 210 -17.58 9.49 6.60
N TRP A 211 -17.24 10.77 6.39
CA TRP A 211 -18.03 11.89 6.87
C TRP A 211 -19.36 12.03 6.11
N ILE A 212 -19.37 11.78 4.80
CA ILE A 212 -20.61 11.75 4.00
C ILE A 212 -21.53 10.63 4.50
N ILE A 213 -20.99 9.45 4.79
CA ILE A 213 -21.76 8.33 5.36
C ILE A 213 -22.35 8.73 6.71
N LEU A 214 -21.58 9.40 7.57
CA LEU A 214 -22.08 9.87 8.86
C LEU A 214 -23.22 10.89 8.69
N VAL A 215 -23.07 11.86 7.78
CA VAL A 215 -24.13 12.83 7.46
C VAL A 215 -25.35 12.12 6.89
N PHE A 216 -25.17 11.14 6.03
CA PHE A 216 -26.26 10.33 5.49
C PHE A 216 -27.02 9.61 6.62
N ILE A 217 -26.33 8.92 7.53
CA ILE A 217 -26.94 8.27 8.70
C ILE A 217 -27.69 9.29 9.57
N TRP A 218 -27.18 10.51 9.69
CA TRP A 218 -27.84 11.59 10.43
C TRP A 218 -29.12 12.10 9.75
N LEU A 219 -29.13 12.19 8.42
CA LEU A 219 -30.26 12.64 7.61
C LEU A 219 -31.36 11.57 7.50
N THR A 220 -30.98 10.30 7.34
CA THR A 220 -31.90 9.15 7.30
C THR A 220 -32.41 8.79 8.70
N LYS A 221 -32.58 9.78 9.57
CA LYS A 221 -33.19 9.66 10.90
C LYS A 221 -34.69 9.29 10.85
N TYR A 222 -35.23 9.05 9.66
CA TYR A 222 -36.57 8.60 9.33
C TYR A 222 -36.48 7.39 8.41
#